data_AF-K3VZP9-F1
#
_entry.id   AF-K3VZP9-F1
#
_cell.length_a   1.000
_cell.length_b   1.000
_cell.length_c   1.000
_cell.angle_alpha   90.00
_cell.angle_beta   90.00
_cell.angle_gamma   90.00
#
_symmetry.space_group_name_H-M   'P 1'
#
loop_
_entity.id
_entity.type
_entity.pdbx_description
1 polymer ?
#
loop_
_entity_poly.entity_id
_entity_poly.type
_entity_poly.pdbx_seq_one_letter_code
_entity_poly.pdbx_strand_id
1 'polypeptide(L)'
;MPSLTQLLAYANQEFTDVYNKGPYTSYKQIEFLLLISGKSVDDLIANPKGVFRDLTYDTILDACIGAGSVVEATWKGKAGRCTATSLKVSDQLMRKYPGQFEFEYFSVRRGKVSHRFSRCAITGIVIDVICSMGAFILPDNELRTITTMYTLSWGHQDGNVYMIDEDGMDQFCEKVSHVRAQALCLYEVSRSGQLVVLFRELNPQFLNQNISGYEYKTAMFAHGCIKFKLKPDTASGPGLKQLHLTPNPDEPGDKTIIVWSQDHTDQDRSEAQDEVHYFLATWTGCHANQQWPADGINWFYRELFWQLCLGYGNPKIWTKAEAD
;
A
#
# COMPACT_ATOMS: atom_id res chain seq x y z
N MET A 1 -18.00 -30.72 -0.49
CA MET A 1 -16.91 -29.72 -0.52
C MET A 1 -17.24 -28.70 -1.61
N PRO A 2 -16.97 -27.40 -1.39
CA PRO A 2 -17.13 -26.39 -2.43
C PRO A 2 -16.28 -26.72 -3.66
N SER A 3 -16.73 -26.32 -4.86
CA SER A 3 -15.90 -26.43 -6.06
C SER A 3 -14.77 -25.40 -6.06
N LEU A 4 -13.71 -25.64 -6.83
CA LEU A 4 -12.62 -24.66 -6.97
C LEU A 4 -13.11 -23.29 -7.47
N THR A 5 -14.10 -23.28 -8.36
CA THR A 5 -14.77 -22.05 -8.81
C THR A 5 -15.48 -21.32 -7.68
N GLN A 6 -16.17 -22.04 -6.78
CA GLN A 6 -16.79 -21.45 -5.60
C GLN A 6 -15.75 -20.88 -4.63
N LEU A 7 -14.63 -21.59 -4.41
CA LEU A 7 -13.53 -21.11 -3.57
C LEU A 7 -12.85 -19.86 -4.15
N LEU A 8 -12.68 -19.81 -5.48
CA LEU A 8 -12.18 -18.63 -6.17
C LEU A 8 -13.15 -17.44 -6.03
N ALA A 9 -14.46 -17.68 -6.12
CA ALA A 9 -15.46 -16.64 -5.90
C ALA A 9 -15.41 -16.10 -4.46
N TYR A 10 -15.24 -16.96 -3.45
CA TYR A 10 -15.01 -16.52 -2.07
C TYR A 10 -13.73 -15.69 -1.94
N ALA A 11 -12.63 -16.12 -2.56
CA ALA A 11 -11.37 -15.37 -2.54
C ALA A 11 -11.52 -13.98 -3.17
N ASN A 12 -12.22 -13.89 -4.30
CA ASN A 12 -12.50 -12.63 -4.98
C ASN A 12 -13.43 -11.71 -4.18
N GLN A 13 -14.43 -12.26 -3.48
CA GLN A 13 -15.28 -11.48 -2.57
C GLN A 13 -14.45 -10.91 -1.42
N GLU A 14 -13.65 -11.73 -0.73
CA GLU A 14 -12.79 -11.24 0.36
C GLU A 14 -11.75 -10.23 -0.13
N PHE A 15 -11.19 -10.43 -1.32
CA PHE A 15 -10.27 -9.48 -1.94
C PHE A 15 -10.96 -8.13 -2.16
N THR A 16 -12.15 -8.13 -2.77
CA THR A 16 -12.96 -6.91 -3.02
C THR A 16 -13.27 -6.18 -1.73
N ASP A 17 -13.75 -6.93 -0.74
CA ASP A 17 -14.09 -6.43 0.58
C ASP A 17 -12.89 -5.76 1.25
N VAL A 18 -11.74 -6.42 1.30
CA VAL A 18 -10.54 -5.88 1.94
C VAL A 18 -10.02 -4.65 1.19
N TYR A 19 -10.02 -4.70 -0.14
CA TYR A 19 -9.47 -3.63 -0.97
C TYR A 19 -10.31 -2.34 -0.90
N ASN A 20 -11.64 -2.45 -0.96
CA ASN A 20 -12.50 -1.26 -0.97
C ASN A 20 -12.68 -0.63 0.42
N LYS A 21 -12.46 -1.39 1.51
CA LYS A 21 -12.62 -0.93 2.90
C LYS A 21 -11.57 0.07 3.39
N GLY A 22 -10.41 0.15 2.76
CA GLY A 22 -9.31 1.01 3.20
C GLY A 22 -8.33 1.35 2.07
N PRO A 23 -7.62 2.48 2.16
CA PRO A 23 -6.74 2.92 1.10
C PRO A 23 -5.43 2.13 1.11
N TYR A 24 -4.74 2.16 -0.03
CA TYR A 24 -3.33 1.75 -0.07
C TYR A 24 -2.50 2.82 0.63
N THR A 25 -1.81 2.49 1.72
CA THR A 25 -1.05 3.48 2.49
C THR A 25 0.09 2.87 3.28
N SER A 26 1.13 3.68 3.52
CA SER A 26 2.25 3.37 4.41
C SER A 26 2.06 3.88 5.84
N TYR A 27 1.03 4.67 6.14
CA TYR A 27 0.91 5.38 7.42
C TYR A 27 0.86 4.41 8.61
N LYS A 28 0.08 3.33 8.53
CA LYS A 28 0.02 2.33 9.62
C LYS A 28 1.36 1.66 9.89
N GLN A 29 2.17 1.43 8.85
CA GLN A 29 3.52 0.89 8.99
C GLN A 29 4.46 1.94 9.61
N ILE A 30 4.33 3.22 9.22
CA ILE A 30 5.12 4.31 9.80
C ILE A 30 4.77 4.53 11.27
N GLU A 31 3.49 4.55 11.65
CA GLU A 31 3.05 4.64 13.04
C GLU A 31 3.64 3.52 13.90
N PHE A 32 3.62 2.28 13.38
CA PHE A 32 4.26 1.16 14.06
C PHE A 32 5.77 1.36 14.22
N LEU A 33 6.46 1.80 13.16
CA LEU A 33 7.90 2.07 13.19
C LEU A 33 8.26 3.20 14.16
N LEU A 34 7.45 4.24 14.26
CA LEU A 34 7.60 5.32 15.24
C LEU A 34 7.50 4.78 16.67
N LEU A 35 6.48 3.95 16.93
CA LEU A 35 6.27 3.33 18.24
C LEU A 35 7.48 2.49 18.66
N ILE A 36 7.93 1.57 17.82
CA ILE A 36 9.02 0.65 18.20
C ILE A 36 10.39 1.34 18.22
N SER A 37 10.56 2.47 17.53
CA SER A 37 11.78 3.28 17.62
C SER A 37 11.74 4.33 18.73
N GLY A 38 10.59 4.51 19.40
CA GLY A 38 10.39 5.57 20.38
C GLY A 38 10.52 6.97 19.79
N LYS A 39 10.20 7.14 18.50
CA LYS A 39 10.31 8.41 17.77
C LYS A 39 8.96 9.09 17.63
N SER A 40 8.97 10.41 17.53
CA SER A 40 7.76 11.22 17.32
C SER A 40 7.49 11.47 15.83
N VAL A 41 6.32 12.02 15.53
CA VAL A 41 6.00 12.54 14.19
C VAL A 41 6.96 13.67 13.80
N ASP A 42 7.41 14.49 14.76
CA ASP A 42 8.38 15.57 14.52
C ASP A 42 9.74 15.02 14.09
N ASP A 43 10.21 13.94 14.73
CA ASP A 43 11.46 13.26 14.33
C ASP A 43 11.38 12.78 12.87
N LEU A 44 10.22 12.23 12.48
CA LEU A 44 9.95 11.79 11.12
C LEU A 44 9.91 12.96 10.13
N ILE A 45 9.30 14.09 10.50
CA ILE A 45 9.26 15.28 9.64
C ILE A 45 10.67 15.85 9.43
N ALA A 46 11.43 15.98 10.51
CA ALA A 46 12.77 16.56 10.50
C ALA A 46 13.78 15.68 9.75
N ASN A 47 13.64 14.35 9.80
CA ASN A 47 14.56 13.42 9.14
C ASN A 47 13.89 12.11 8.66
N PRO A 48 13.06 12.13 7.60
CA PRO A 48 12.19 11.02 7.23
C PRO A 48 12.93 9.74 6.81
N LYS A 49 14.14 9.86 6.26
CA LYS A 49 14.97 8.70 5.87
C LYS A 49 15.90 8.22 6.98
N GLY A 50 16.21 9.09 7.94
CA GLY A 50 17.13 8.79 9.03
C GLY A 50 16.45 8.43 10.34
N VAL A 51 15.18 8.79 10.53
CA VAL A 51 14.43 8.59 11.80
C VAL A 51 14.43 7.14 12.27
N PHE A 52 14.40 6.19 11.32
CA PHE A 52 14.42 4.76 11.63
C PHE A 52 15.78 4.10 11.45
N ARG A 53 16.86 4.86 11.17
CA ARG A 53 18.15 4.28 10.77
C ARG A 53 18.63 3.19 11.72
N ASP A 54 18.40 3.39 13.02
CA ASP A 54 18.86 2.52 14.10
C ASP A 54 17.97 1.27 14.31
N LEU A 55 16.78 1.22 13.69
CA LEU A 55 15.98 -0.01 13.63
C LEU A 55 16.62 -1.02 12.67
N THR A 56 17.14 -2.10 13.25
CA THR A 56 17.64 -3.25 12.49
C THR A 56 16.48 -4.14 12.02
N TYR A 57 16.76 -5.02 11.07
CA TYR A 57 15.79 -6.04 10.65
C TYR A 57 15.36 -6.93 11.83
N ASP A 58 16.31 -7.38 12.65
CA ASP A 58 16.04 -8.27 13.78
C ASP A 58 15.16 -7.59 14.82
N THR A 59 15.40 -6.32 15.13
CA THR A 59 14.53 -5.53 16.02
C THR A 59 13.09 -5.46 15.51
N ILE A 60 12.91 -5.27 14.20
CA ILE A 60 11.58 -5.24 13.57
C ILE A 60 10.95 -6.63 13.59
N LEU A 61 11.74 -7.68 13.33
CA LEU A 61 11.27 -9.06 13.35
C LEU A 61 10.77 -9.46 14.74
N ASP A 62 11.54 -9.16 15.78
CA ASP A 62 11.17 -9.42 17.18
C ASP A 62 9.87 -8.71 17.55
N ALA A 63 9.70 -7.46 17.12
CA ALA A 63 8.46 -6.71 17.32
C ALA A 63 7.26 -7.36 16.62
N CYS A 64 7.44 -7.92 15.42
CA CYS A 64 6.39 -8.67 14.72
C CYS A 64 6.07 -10.02 15.39
N ILE A 65 7.07 -10.72 15.92
CA ILE A 65 6.89 -12.00 16.65
C ILE A 65 6.05 -11.79 17.91
N GLY A 66 6.23 -10.66 18.61
CA GLY A 66 5.49 -10.36 19.84
C GLY A 66 3.97 -10.34 19.70
N ALA A 67 3.44 -10.26 18.46
CA ALA A 67 2.01 -10.40 18.12
C ALA A 67 1.04 -9.57 18.98
N GLY A 68 1.48 -8.41 19.48
CA GLY A 68 0.66 -7.52 20.30
C GLY A 68 -0.45 -6.83 19.50
N SER A 69 -1.39 -6.20 20.21
CA SER A 69 -2.52 -5.47 19.63
C SER A 69 -2.11 -4.43 18.57
N VAL A 70 -0.93 -3.83 18.71
CA VAL A 70 -0.38 -2.87 17.75
C VAL A 70 0.02 -3.56 16.43
N VAL A 71 0.67 -4.73 16.50
CA VAL A 71 1.02 -5.54 15.31
C VAL A 71 -0.27 -5.93 14.58
N GLU A 72 -1.28 -6.36 15.33
CA GLU A 72 -2.59 -6.67 14.75
C GLU A 72 -3.23 -5.45 14.10
N ALA A 73 -3.21 -4.28 14.74
CA ALA A 73 -3.76 -3.05 14.17
C ALA A 73 -3.05 -2.63 12.87
N THR A 74 -1.73 -2.86 12.76
CA THR A 74 -0.95 -2.55 11.54
C THR A 74 -1.24 -3.49 10.37
N TRP A 75 -1.50 -4.77 10.63
CA TRP A 75 -1.61 -5.79 9.58
C TRP A 75 -3.04 -6.27 9.30
N LYS A 76 -3.90 -6.30 10.32
CA LYS A 76 -5.29 -6.75 10.26
C LYS A 76 -6.30 -5.60 10.22
N GLY A 77 -5.84 -4.34 10.29
CA GLY A 77 -6.67 -3.15 10.09
C GLY A 77 -7.32 -3.10 8.71
N LYS A 78 -8.08 -2.06 8.39
CA LYS A 78 -8.68 -1.82 7.07
C LYS A 78 -7.68 -1.31 6.02
N ALA A 79 -6.67 -0.55 6.40
CA ALA A 79 -5.71 0.11 5.50
C ALA A 79 -4.34 -0.61 5.46
N GLY A 80 -3.52 -0.31 4.45
CA GLY A 80 -2.12 -0.77 4.39
C GLY A 80 -1.57 -0.93 2.98
N ARG A 81 -0.32 -1.43 2.87
CA ARG A 81 0.34 -1.73 1.58
C ARG A 81 -0.03 -3.12 1.05
N CYS A 82 0.55 -3.50 -0.09
CA CYS A 82 0.33 -4.79 -0.77
C CYS A 82 0.46 -6.00 0.17
N THR A 83 1.49 -6.03 1.02
CA THR A 83 1.69 -7.10 2.01
C THR A 83 0.52 -7.17 2.99
N ALA A 84 0.07 -6.04 3.56
CA ALA A 84 -1.04 -6.04 4.52
C ALA A 84 -2.32 -6.59 3.89
N THR A 85 -2.64 -6.18 2.66
CA THR A 85 -3.80 -6.70 1.93
C THR A 85 -3.70 -8.20 1.70
N SER A 86 -2.58 -8.70 1.16
CA SER A 86 -2.43 -10.13 0.85
C SER A 86 -2.51 -11.00 2.10
N LEU A 87 -1.85 -10.59 3.19
CA LEU A 87 -1.91 -11.30 4.48
C LEU A 87 -3.33 -11.31 5.05
N LYS A 88 -4.03 -10.18 5.01
CA LYS A 88 -5.37 -10.02 5.57
C LYS A 88 -6.42 -10.85 4.84
N VAL A 89 -6.42 -10.83 3.51
CA VAL A 89 -7.34 -11.65 2.70
C VAL A 89 -7.10 -13.14 2.99
N SER A 90 -5.84 -13.56 3.01
CA SER A 90 -5.45 -14.95 3.29
C SER A 90 -5.88 -15.41 4.69
N ASP A 91 -5.61 -14.59 5.70
CA ASP A 91 -6.00 -14.84 7.09
C ASP A 91 -7.53 -14.90 7.26
N GLN A 92 -8.28 -13.98 6.62
CA GLN A 92 -9.74 -13.99 6.66
C GLN A 92 -10.33 -15.23 5.97
N LEU A 93 -9.80 -15.64 4.82
CA LEU A 93 -10.23 -16.84 4.12
C LEU A 93 -10.01 -18.11 4.97
N MET A 94 -8.83 -18.25 5.57
CA MET A 94 -8.52 -19.41 6.45
C MET A 94 -9.42 -19.46 7.69
N ARG A 95 -9.80 -18.30 8.25
CA ARG A 95 -10.72 -18.23 9.40
C ARG A 95 -12.18 -18.48 9.02
N LYS A 96 -12.65 -17.88 7.91
CA LYS A 96 -14.06 -17.99 7.46
C LYS A 96 -14.38 -19.38 6.90
N TYR A 97 -13.39 -20.04 6.29
CA TYR A 97 -13.56 -21.35 5.66
C TYR A 97 -12.48 -22.33 6.14
N PRO A 98 -12.52 -22.79 7.40
CA PRO A 98 -11.51 -23.67 7.96
C PRO A 98 -11.34 -24.96 7.14
N GLY A 99 -10.09 -25.34 6.87
CA GLY A 99 -9.74 -26.54 6.10
C GLY A 99 -9.98 -26.45 4.59
N GLN A 100 -10.48 -25.32 4.08
CA GLN A 100 -10.62 -25.08 2.63
C GLN A 100 -9.41 -24.33 2.04
N PHE A 101 -8.69 -23.59 2.87
CA PHE A 101 -7.53 -22.79 2.48
C PHE A 101 -6.36 -23.03 3.42
N GLU A 102 -5.15 -23.04 2.85
CA GLU A 102 -3.89 -23.07 3.57
C GLU A 102 -2.89 -22.19 2.80
N PHE A 103 -2.70 -20.96 3.25
CA PHE A 103 -1.87 -19.99 2.52
C PHE A 103 -0.40 -20.06 2.91
N GLU A 104 0.43 -20.09 1.90
CA GLU A 104 1.87 -19.88 1.95
C GLU A 104 2.20 -18.47 1.47
N TYR A 105 3.26 -17.88 2.03
CA TYR A 105 3.64 -16.50 1.76
C TYR A 105 4.95 -16.45 0.98
N PHE A 106 5.00 -15.56 0.01
CA PHE A 106 6.14 -15.44 -0.89
C PHE A 106 6.65 -14.01 -0.92
N SER A 107 7.97 -13.88 -1.01
CA SER A 107 8.67 -12.61 -1.22
C SER A 107 9.45 -12.70 -2.53
N VAL A 108 9.27 -11.72 -3.40
CA VAL A 108 9.97 -11.63 -4.68
C VAL A 108 10.63 -10.25 -4.80
N ARG A 109 11.88 -10.23 -5.27
CA ARG A 109 12.59 -8.97 -5.52
C ARG A 109 12.24 -8.48 -6.93
N ARG A 110 11.84 -7.22 -7.05
CA ARG A 110 11.55 -6.54 -8.31
C ARG A 110 12.43 -5.29 -8.43
N GLY A 111 13.63 -5.48 -8.98
CA GLY A 111 14.65 -4.43 -9.04
C GLY A 111 15.04 -3.91 -7.65
N LYS A 112 14.66 -2.66 -7.34
CA LYS A 112 14.97 -1.98 -6.06
C LYS A 112 13.89 -2.14 -4.99
N VAL A 113 12.76 -2.77 -5.31
CA VAL A 113 11.61 -2.93 -4.41
C VAL A 113 11.29 -4.41 -4.29
N SER A 114 10.89 -4.89 -3.12
CA SER A 114 10.36 -6.25 -3.01
C SER A 114 8.83 -6.22 -2.98
N HIS A 115 8.24 -7.30 -3.44
CA HIS A 115 6.82 -7.54 -3.42
C HIS A 115 6.51 -8.83 -2.68
N ARG A 116 5.33 -8.89 -2.05
CA ARG A 116 4.90 -10.04 -1.26
C ARG A 116 3.45 -10.36 -1.59
N PHE A 117 3.19 -11.64 -1.79
CA PHE A 117 1.88 -12.19 -2.11
C PHE A 117 1.69 -13.52 -1.37
N SER A 118 0.48 -14.07 -1.46
CA SER A 118 0.13 -15.32 -0.81
C SER A 118 -0.43 -16.30 -1.86
N ARG A 119 -0.14 -17.58 -1.72
CA ARG A 119 -0.71 -18.65 -2.56
C ARG A 119 -1.24 -19.77 -1.66
N CYS A 120 -2.45 -20.24 -1.93
CA CYS A 120 -3.03 -21.37 -1.22
C CYS A 120 -2.41 -22.69 -1.71
N ALA A 121 -1.82 -23.46 -0.80
CA ALA A 121 -1.25 -24.77 -1.09
C ALA A 121 -2.31 -25.79 -1.56
N ILE A 122 -3.53 -25.69 -1.02
CA ILE A 122 -4.64 -26.61 -1.34
C ILE A 122 -5.26 -26.30 -2.70
N THR A 123 -5.52 -25.03 -3.00
CA THR A 123 -6.34 -24.62 -4.14
C THR A 123 -5.55 -23.98 -5.29
N GLY A 124 -4.29 -23.64 -5.06
CA GLY A 124 -3.48 -22.85 -5.99
C GLY A 124 -3.92 -21.38 -6.12
N ILE A 125 -4.90 -20.92 -5.35
CA ILE A 125 -5.39 -19.54 -5.43
C ILE A 125 -4.31 -18.57 -4.94
N VAL A 126 -4.01 -17.56 -5.74
CA VAL A 126 -3.04 -16.50 -5.48
C VAL A 126 -3.78 -15.21 -5.09
N ILE A 127 -3.31 -14.58 -4.01
CA ILE A 127 -3.73 -13.26 -3.55
C ILE A 127 -2.56 -12.29 -3.75
N ASP A 128 -2.62 -11.54 -4.84
CA ASP A 128 -1.59 -10.57 -5.21
C ASP A 128 -2.23 -9.23 -5.61
N VAL A 129 -1.78 -8.13 -4.98
CA VAL A 129 -2.25 -6.76 -5.25
C VAL A 129 -1.59 -6.15 -6.48
N ILE A 130 -0.51 -6.73 -6.99
CA ILE A 130 0.07 -6.34 -8.28
C ILE A 130 -0.80 -6.88 -9.43
N CYS A 131 -1.53 -7.96 -9.22
CA CYS A 131 -2.48 -8.47 -10.19
C CYS A 131 -3.74 -7.61 -10.21
N SER A 132 -3.84 -6.67 -11.14
CA SER A 132 -4.97 -5.74 -11.24
C SER A 132 -6.34 -6.38 -11.46
N MET A 133 -6.45 -7.71 -11.54
CA MET A 133 -7.66 -8.49 -11.88
C MET A 133 -8.33 -9.23 -10.70
N GLY A 134 -7.77 -9.13 -9.48
CA GLY A 134 -8.25 -9.86 -8.30
C GLY A 134 -7.50 -11.17 -8.01
N ALA A 135 -8.14 -12.09 -7.29
CA ALA A 135 -7.57 -13.40 -6.98
C ALA A 135 -7.66 -14.33 -8.20
N PHE A 136 -6.62 -15.11 -8.47
CA PHE A 136 -6.55 -16.03 -9.61
C PHE A 136 -5.98 -17.39 -9.19
N ILE A 137 -6.06 -18.40 -10.06
CA ILE A 137 -5.57 -19.76 -9.76
C ILE A 137 -4.23 -19.96 -10.48
N LEU A 138 -3.23 -20.45 -9.74
CA LEU A 138 -1.93 -20.89 -10.23
C LEU A 138 -1.70 -22.37 -9.86
N PRO A 139 -2.13 -23.31 -10.74
CA PRO A 139 -1.86 -24.74 -10.60
C PRO A 139 -0.38 -25.05 -10.76
N ASP A 140 0.01 -26.26 -10.38
CA ASP A 140 1.36 -26.77 -10.65
C ASP A 140 1.57 -27.04 -12.15
N ASN A 141 2.79 -26.76 -12.61
CA ASN A 141 3.23 -26.78 -14.01
C ASN A 141 2.46 -25.84 -14.94
N GLU A 142 1.89 -24.76 -14.40
CA GLU A 142 1.21 -23.73 -15.19
C GLU A 142 1.92 -22.38 -15.08
N LEU A 143 1.88 -21.64 -16.19
CA LEU A 143 2.23 -20.23 -16.27
C LEU A 143 0.95 -19.41 -16.46
N ARG A 144 0.78 -18.38 -15.64
CA ARG A 144 -0.33 -17.43 -15.73
C ARG A 144 0.23 -16.05 -16.04
N THR A 145 0.04 -15.60 -17.28
CA THR A 145 0.38 -14.24 -17.70
C THR A 145 -0.79 -13.30 -17.43
N ILE A 146 -0.51 -12.14 -16.87
CA ILE A 146 -1.49 -11.10 -16.55
C ILE A 146 -0.95 -9.80 -17.14
N THR A 147 -1.64 -9.30 -18.16
CA THR A 147 -1.34 -8.05 -18.86
C THR A 147 -2.39 -7.03 -18.45
N THR A 148 -2.06 -6.14 -17.52
CA THR A 148 -2.94 -5.02 -17.12
C THR A 148 -2.22 -3.70 -17.32
N MET A 149 -1.73 -3.04 -16.26
CA MET A 149 -0.81 -1.89 -16.38
C MET A 149 0.61 -2.33 -16.79
N TYR A 150 0.99 -3.53 -16.36
CA TYR A 150 2.24 -4.19 -16.70
C TYR A 150 1.93 -5.63 -17.10
N THR A 151 2.79 -6.23 -17.91
CA THR A 151 2.74 -7.66 -18.22
C THR A 151 3.64 -8.40 -17.26
N LEU A 152 3.07 -9.28 -16.46
CA LEU A 152 3.78 -10.14 -15.54
C LEU A 152 3.26 -11.56 -15.67
N SER A 153 4.13 -12.55 -15.47
CA SER A 153 3.70 -13.95 -15.45
C SER A 153 4.06 -14.61 -14.14
N TRP A 154 3.16 -15.43 -13.59
CA TRP A 154 3.40 -16.26 -12.42
C TRP A 154 3.53 -17.70 -12.88
N GLY A 155 4.61 -18.36 -12.49
CA GLY A 155 4.83 -19.78 -12.74
C GLY A 155 4.87 -20.56 -11.43
N HIS A 156 4.39 -21.79 -11.49
CA HIS A 156 4.60 -22.77 -10.42
C HIS A 156 5.06 -24.08 -11.07
N GLN A 157 6.28 -24.49 -10.77
CA GLN A 157 6.90 -25.67 -11.38
C GLN A 157 7.72 -26.42 -10.32
N ASP A 158 7.52 -27.72 -10.21
CA ASP A 158 8.24 -28.61 -9.29
C ASP A 158 8.22 -28.07 -7.83
N GLY A 159 7.08 -27.51 -7.42
CA GLY A 159 6.89 -26.90 -6.09
C GLY A 159 7.53 -25.52 -5.90
N ASN A 160 8.18 -24.97 -6.93
CA ASN A 160 8.78 -23.64 -6.90
C ASN A 160 7.88 -22.62 -7.58
N VAL A 161 7.64 -21.50 -6.88
CA VAL A 161 6.92 -20.36 -7.45
C VAL A 161 7.94 -19.35 -7.97
N TYR A 162 7.69 -18.80 -9.15
CA TYR A 162 8.50 -17.75 -9.74
C TYR A 162 7.62 -16.74 -10.47
N MET A 163 8.17 -15.58 -10.75
CA MET A 163 7.51 -14.52 -11.49
C MET A 163 8.41 -14.05 -12.63
N ILE A 164 7.87 -13.96 -13.84
CA ILE A 164 8.55 -13.36 -15.00
C ILE A 164 8.14 -11.90 -15.04
N ASP A 165 9.11 -10.99 -14.98
CA ASP A 165 8.84 -9.57 -15.07
C ASP A 165 8.60 -9.08 -16.51
N GLU A 166 8.38 -7.78 -16.65
CA GLU A 166 8.09 -7.13 -17.93
C GLU A 166 9.24 -7.19 -18.94
N ASP A 167 10.47 -7.39 -18.45
CA ASP A 167 11.68 -7.56 -19.25
C ASP A 167 11.91 -9.04 -19.64
N GLY A 168 11.02 -9.94 -19.22
CA GLY A 168 11.15 -11.38 -19.45
C GLY A 168 12.14 -12.06 -18.50
N MET A 169 12.51 -11.41 -17.39
CA MET A 169 13.48 -11.95 -16.43
C MET A 169 12.78 -12.76 -15.34
N ASP A 170 13.26 -13.97 -15.10
CA ASP A 170 12.78 -14.83 -14.02
C ASP A 170 13.21 -14.30 -12.66
N GLN A 171 12.22 -14.09 -11.79
CA GLN A 171 12.38 -13.69 -10.41
C GLN A 171 11.92 -14.84 -9.51
N PHE A 172 12.86 -15.41 -8.75
CA PHE A 172 12.53 -16.44 -7.77
C PHE A 172 11.68 -15.86 -6.63
N CYS A 173 10.59 -16.55 -6.29
CA CYS A 173 9.74 -16.19 -5.17
C CYS A 173 10.14 -17.00 -3.94
N GLU A 174 10.84 -16.37 -2.99
CA GLU A 174 11.24 -17.01 -1.74
C GLU A 174 10.00 -17.25 -0.86
N LYS A 175 9.73 -18.51 -0.49
CA LYS A 175 8.76 -18.83 0.55
C LYS A 175 9.25 -18.30 1.90
N VAL A 176 8.43 -17.47 2.54
CA VAL A 176 8.73 -16.84 3.84
C VAL A 176 7.64 -17.13 4.85
N SER A 177 7.95 -17.02 6.14
CA SER A 177 6.91 -17.07 7.17
C SER A 177 6.05 -15.81 7.14
N HIS A 178 4.83 -15.90 7.67
CA HIS A 178 3.92 -14.75 7.82
C HIS A 178 4.61 -13.56 8.51
N VAL A 179 5.28 -13.83 9.64
CA VAL A 179 5.98 -12.81 10.44
C VAL A 179 7.17 -12.23 9.67
N ARG A 180 7.91 -13.06 8.92
CA ARG A 180 9.02 -12.59 8.08
C ARG A 180 8.52 -11.67 6.96
N ALA A 181 7.38 -11.96 6.34
CA ALA A 181 6.78 -11.10 5.33
C ALA A 181 6.41 -9.71 5.90
N GLN A 182 5.84 -9.68 7.10
CA GLN A 182 5.55 -8.44 7.84
C GLN A 182 6.83 -7.63 8.13
N ALA A 183 7.85 -8.28 8.69
CA ALA A 183 9.10 -7.65 9.06
C ALA A 183 9.85 -7.06 7.84
N LEU A 184 9.92 -7.80 6.73
CA LEU A 184 10.53 -7.32 5.49
C LEU A 184 9.82 -6.07 4.96
N CYS A 185 8.49 -6.05 5.02
CA CYS A 185 7.70 -4.89 4.60
C CYS A 185 8.02 -3.65 5.45
N LEU A 186 8.01 -3.79 6.77
CA LEU A 186 8.35 -2.71 7.70
C LEU A 186 9.79 -2.24 7.53
N TYR A 187 10.73 -3.16 7.33
CA TYR A 187 12.12 -2.82 7.10
C TYR A 187 12.29 -1.94 5.87
N GLU A 188 11.64 -2.26 4.74
CA GLU A 188 11.66 -1.41 3.55
C GLU A 188 10.96 -0.05 3.74
N VAL A 189 9.83 -0.03 4.45
CA VAL A 189 9.17 1.24 4.81
C VAL A 189 10.14 2.09 5.64
N SER A 190 10.84 1.49 6.60
CA SER A 190 11.80 2.19 7.46
C SER A 190 12.97 2.81 6.69
N ARG A 191 13.41 2.19 5.59
CA ARG A 191 14.51 2.70 4.75
C ARG A 191 14.05 3.80 3.79
N SER A 192 12.78 3.80 3.42
CA SER A 192 12.24 4.73 2.43
C SER A 192 11.58 5.96 3.05
N GLY A 193 10.97 5.82 4.24
CA GLY A 193 10.22 6.88 4.90
C GLY A 193 9.05 7.42 4.08
N GLN A 194 8.53 6.63 3.13
CA GLN A 194 7.48 7.10 2.23
C GLN A 194 6.18 7.29 2.99
N LEU A 195 5.57 8.46 2.81
CA LEU A 195 4.29 8.86 3.37
C LEU A 195 3.29 9.04 2.24
N VAL A 196 2.50 7.99 1.98
CA VAL A 196 1.57 7.96 0.85
C VAL A 196 0.22 7.39 1.27
N VAL A 197 -0.85 7.95 0.72
CA VAL A 197 -2.21 7.42 0.71
C VAL A 197 -2.68 7.44 -0.72
N LEU A 198 -3.05 6.29 -1.24
CA LEU A 198 -3.60 6.14 -2.58
C LEU A 198 -4.99 5.55 -2.43
N PHE A 199 -5.98 6.33 -2.84
CA PHE A 199 -7.37 5.90 -2.89
C PHE A 199 -7.56 4.99 -4.08
N ARG A 200 -8.29 3.89 -3.90
CA ARG A 200 -8.44 2.89 -4.95
C ARG A 200 -9.80 2.21 -4.87
N GLU A 201 -10.27 1.69 -5.98
CA GLU A 201 -11.49 0.90 -6.04
C GLU A 201 -11.22 -0.40 -6.81
N LEU A 202 -11.83 -1.49 -6.35
CA LEU A 202 -11.94 -2.73 -7.10
C LEU A 202 -13.38 -2.85 -7.60
N ASN A 203 -13.56 -2.92 -8.93
CA ASN A 203 -14.85 -3.18 -9.52
C ASN A 203 -15.07 -4.70 -9.63
N PRO A 204 -16.03 -5.28 -8.88
CA PRO A 204 -16.25 -6.72 -8.85
C PRO A 204 -16.69 -7.30 -10.21
N GLN A 205 -17.23 -6.47 -11.11
CA GLN A 205 -17.64 -6.94 -12.43
C GLN A 205 -16.43 -7.38 -13.25
N PHE A 206 -15.28 -6.72 -13.11
CA PHE A 206 -14.09 -6.96 -13.95
C PHE A 206 -13.15 -8.05 -13.42
N LEU A 207 -13.48 -8.71 -12.31
CA LEU A 207 -12.62 -9.74 -11.72
C LEU A 207 -12.42 -10.91 -12.68
N ASN A 208 -11.15 -11.26 -12.91
CA ASN A 208 -10.73 -12.32 -13.83
C ASN A 208 -11.36 -12.26 -15.24
N GLN A 209 -11.74 -11.06 -15.71
CA GLN A 209 -12.27 -10.93 -17.07
C GLN A 209 -11.15 -11.06 -18.10
N ASN A 210 -11.08 -12.23 -18.74
CA ASN A 210 -10.27 -12.44 -19.93
C ASN A 210 -10.85 -11.65 -21.11
N ILE A 211 -10.02 -10.85 -21.77
CA ILE A 211 -10.42 -10.03 -22.92
C ILE A 211 -10.00 -10.61 -24.26
N SER A 212 -8.91 -11.38 -24.29
CA SER A 212 -8.44 -12.10 -25.47
C SER A 212 -7.30 -13.03 -25.08
N GLY A 213 -7.38 -14.31 -25.46
CA GLY A 213 -6.31 -15.27 -25.20
C GLY A 213 -6.07 -15.50 -23.70
N TYR A 214 -4.99 -14.93 -23.15
CA TYR A 214 -4.65 -14.93 -21.72
C TYR A 214 -4.51 -13.51 -21.15
N GLU A 215 -5.01 -12.50 -21.86
CA GLU A 215 -4.98 -11.10 -21.40
C GLU A 215 -6.23 -10.78 -20.59
N TYR A 216 -6.07 -10.01 -19.52
CA TYR A 216 -7.13 -9.72 -18.55
C TYR A 216 -7.40 -8.23 -18.41
N LYS A 217 -8.63 -7.84 -18.09
CA LYS A 217 -8.98 -6.46 -17.73
C LYS A 217 -8.47 -6.09 -16.35
N THR A 218 -8.13 -4.81 -16.17
CA THR A 218 -7.97 -4.24 -14.84
C THR A 218 -9.32 -4.16 -14.14
N ALA A 219 -9.38 -4.71 -12.93
CA ALA A 219 -10.45 -4.57 -11.95
C ALA A 219 -10.09 -3.54 -10.87
N MET A 220 -8.79 -3.24 -10.68
CA MET A 220 -8.31 -2.22 -9.76
C MET A 220 -8.16 -0.88 -10.47
N PHE A 221 -8.78 0.15 -9.91
CA PHE A 221 -8.72 1.52 -10.37
C PHE A 221 -8.07 2.38 -9.29
N ALA A 222 -6.98 3.03 -9.65
CA ALA A 222 -6.36 4.01 -8.81
C ALA A 222 -7.12 5.33 -8.95
N HIS A 223 -7.48 5.92 -7.83
CA HIS A 223 -7.99 7.29 -7.74
C HIS A 223 -6.88 8.17 -7.16
N GLY A 224 -7.20 9.36 -6.67
CA GLY A 224 -6.26 10.34 -6.17
C GLY A 224 -5.22 9.79 -5.21
N CYS A 225 -4.04 10.39 -5.24
CA CYS A 225 -2.91 10.09 -4.36
C CYS A 225 -2.53 11.32 -3.54
N ILE A 226 -2.40 11.13 -2.23
CA ILE A 226 -1.86 12.10 -1.29
C ILE A 226 -0.48 11.61 -0.86
N LYS A 227 0.55 12.44 -1.05
CA LYS A 227 1.93 12.08 -0.71
C LYS A 227 2.67 13.23 -0.06
N PHE A 228 3.21 13.00 1.13
CA PHE A 228 4.17 13.93 1.71
C PHE A 228 5.56 13.68 1.09
N LYS A 229 6.19 14.75 0.61
CA LYS A 229 7.57 14.76 0.13
C LYS A 229 8.41 15.61 1.08
N LEU A 230 9.06 14.91 2.01
CA LEU A 230 9.86 15.49 3.07
C LEU A 230 11.36 15.27 2.79
N LYS A 231 12.18 16.31 2.98
CA LYS A 231 13.64 16.23 3.01
C LYS A 231 14.15 16.65 4.39
N PRO A 232 15.29 16.07 4.82
CA PRO A 232 15.84 16.35 6.13
C PRO A 232 16.25 17.81 6.27
N ASP A 233 16.16 18.31 7.49
CA ASP A 233 16.71 19.62 7.83
C ASP A 233 18.25 19.60 7.78
N THR A 234 18.83 20.76 7.56
CA THR A 234 20.29 20.94 7.42
C THR A 234 20.77 22.05 8.33
N ALA A 235 22.08 22.15 8.52
CA ALA A 235 22.67 23.28 9.25
C ALA A 235 22.29 24.65 8.64
N SER A 236 22.00 24.69 7.33
CA SER A 236 21.57 25.88 6.60
C SER A 236 20.07 26.20 6.69
N GLY A 237 19.28 25.38 7.38
CA GLY A 237 17.84 25.62 7.58
C GLY A 237 16.94 24.44 7.23
N PRO A 238 15.62 24.67 7.19
CA PRO A 238 14.62 23.61 7.00
C PRO A 238 14.77 22.95 5.64
N GLY A 239 14.67 21.63 5.62
CA GLY A 239 14.58 20.85 4.40
C GLY A 239 13.21 21.03 3.73
N LEU A 240 13.08 20.53 2.50
CA LEU A 240 11.82 20.54 1.74
C LEU A 240 10.66 19.91 2.53
N LYS A 241 9.55 20.63 2.68
CA LYS A 241 8.30 20.15 3.27
C LYS A 241 7.15 20.37 2.30
N GLN A 242 6.71 19.30 1.63
CA GLN A 242 5.67 19.38 0.62
C GLN A 242 4.60 18.31 0.80
N LEU A 243 3.39 18.65 0.37
CA LEU A 243 2.28 17.73 0.17
C LEU A 243 1.90 17.76 -1.31
N HIS A 244 1.88 16.58 -1.91
CA HIS A 244 1.49 16.39 -3.31
C HIS A 244 0.11 15.77 -3.33
N LEU A 245 -0.81 16.43 -4.03
CA LEU A 245 -2.16 15.94 -4.30
C LEU A 245 -2.23 15.64 -5.80
N THR A 246 -2.25 14.36 -6.16
CA THR A 246 -2.20 13.89 -7.55
C THR A 246 -3.56 13.30 -7.94
N PRO A 247 -4.35 13.98 -8.79
CA PRO A 247 -5.68 13.51 -9.23
C PRO A 247 -5.65 12.13 -9.89
N ASN A 248 -4.74 11.95 -10.85
CA ASN A 248 -4.51 10.70 -11.57
C ASN A 248 -3.10 10.16 -11.26
N PRO A 249 -2.98 9.07 -10.48
CA PRO A 249 -1.68 8.48 -10.15
C PRO A 249 -0.88 7.96 -11.36
N ASP A 250 -1.56 7.66 -12.47
CA ASP A 250 -0.92 7.22 -13.71
C ASP A 250 -0.30 8.41 -14.47
N GLU A 251 -0.69 9.63 -14.12
CA GLU A 251 -0.13 10.89 -14.64
C GLU A 251 0.50 11.72 -13.52
N PRO A 252 1.60 11.27 -12.91
CA PRO A 252 2.18 11.89 -11.70
C PRO A 252 2.71 13.31 -11.93
N GLY A 253 2.75 13.78 -13.18
CA GLY A 253 3.07 15.15 -13.56
C GLY A 253 1.96 16.12 -13.15
N ASP A 254 0.70 15.72 -13.31
CA ASP A 254 -0.46 16.51 -12.92
C ASP A 254 -0.71 16.40 -11.41
N LYS A 255 -0.41 17.48 -10.68
CA LYS A 255 -0.62 17.54 -9.23
C LYS A 255 -0.65 18.96 -8.70
N THR A 256 -1.42 19.13 -7.64
CA THR A 256 -1.30 20.26 -6.74
C THR A 256 -0.12 20.03 -5.79
N ILE A 257 0.73 21.05 -5.60
CA ILE A 257 1.84 21.03 -4.64
C ILE A 257 1.59 22.10 -3.58
N ILE A 258 1.52 21.67 -2.32
CA ILE A 258 1.41 22.54 -1.15
C ILE A 258 2.77 22.54 -0.43
N VAL A 259 3.27 23.72 -0.07
CA VAL A 259 4.60 23.93 0.53
C VAL A 259 4.48 24.71 1.84
N TRP A 260 5.21 24.29 2.88
CA TRP A 260 5.26 24.98 4.16
C TRP A 260 6.41 25.99 4.22
N SER A 261 6.14 27.19 4.74
CA SER A 261 7.15 28.22 5.03
C SER A 261 6.70 29.16 6.16
N GLN A 262 7.66 29.71 6.89
CA GLN A 262 7.42 30.72 7.93
C GLN A 262 6.92 32.06 7.36
N ASP A 263 7.14 32.31 6.07
CA ASP A 263 6.71 33.54 5.40
C ASP A 263 5.23 33.49 4.93
N HIS A 264 4.55 32.34 5.08
CA HIS A 264 3.18 32.16 4.63
C HIS A 264 2.15 32.58 5.69
N THR A 265 1.00 33.06 5.24
CA THR A 265 -0.05 33.65 6.07
C THR A 265 -1.11 32.63 6.51
N ASP A 266 -1.96 33.00 7.47
CA ASP A 266 -3.12 32.19 7.85
C ASP A 266 -4.13 32.04 6.70
N GLN A 267 -4.19 33.01 5.78
CA GLN A 267 -5.03 32.92 4.59
C GLN A 267 -4.51 31.83 3.65
N ASP A 268 -3.19 31.77 3.42
CA ASP A 268 -2.58 30.69 2.63
C ASP A 268 -2.90 29.31 3.24
N ARG A 269 -2.90 29.21 4.59
CA ARG A 269 -3.30 27.98 5.28
C ARG A 269 -4.74 27.59 4.99
N SER A 270 -5.68 28.55 5.06
CA SER A 270 -7.10 28.29 4.78
C SER A 270 -7.29 27.77 3.36
N GLU A 271 -6.66 28.43 2.38
CA GLU A 271 -6.74 28.04 0.97
C GLU A 271 -6.15 26.63 0.73
N ALA A 272 -5.03 26.32 1.36
CA ALA A 272 -4.43 24.99 1.29
C ALA A 272 -5.32 23.90 1.92
N GLN A 273 -6.03 24.21 3.01
CA GLN A 273 -7.00 23.29 3.61
C GLN A 273 -8.21 23.08 2.69
N ASP A 274 -8.76 24.14 2.13
CA ASP A 274 -9.87 24.08 1.18
C ASP A 274 -9.50 23.25 -0.06
N GLU A 275 -8.28 23.39 -0.57
CA GLU A 275 -7.77 22.59 -1.68
C GLU A 275 -7.63 21.10 -1.34
N VAL A 276 -7.18 20.76 -0.13
CA VAL A 276 -7.17 19.36 0.33
C VAL A 276 -8.61 18.82 0.42
N HIS A 277 -9.54 19.61 0.94
CA HIS A 277 -10.95 19.24 1.02
C HIS A 277 -11.56 19.02 -0.37
N TYR A 278 -11.31 19.94 -1.31
CA TYR A 278 -11.70 19.81 -2.70
C TYR A 278 -11.11 18.55 -3.33
N PHE A 279 -9.81 18.30 -3.13
CA PHE A 279 -9.15 17.11 -3.65
C PHE A 279 -9.81 15.82 -3.13
N LEU A 280 -10.05 15.75 -1.83
CA LEU A 280 -10.70 14.60 -1.20
C LEU A 280 -12.12 14.39 -1.77
N ALA A 281 -12.87 15.47 -2.03
CA ALA A 281 -14.23 15.37 -2.56
C ALA A 281 -14.27 14.95 -4.04
N THR A 282 -13.30 15.40 -4.84
CA THR A 282 -13.33 15.25 -6.29
C THR A 282 -12.60 13.99 -6.76
N TRP A 283 -11.47 13.65 -6.15
CA TRP A 283 -10.51 12.73 -6.76
C TRP A 283 -10.39 11.39 -6.05
N THR A 284 -11.12 11.09 -4.98
CA THR A 284 -10.84 9.89 -4.15
C THR A 284 -11.77 8.70 -4.37
N GLY A 285 -12.64 8.78 -5.39
CA GLY A 285 -13.52 7.68 -5.81
C GLY A 285 -14.72 7.45 -4.89
N CYS A 286 -15.53 6.43 -5.20
CA CYS A 286 -16.82 6.23 -4.52
C CYS A 286 -16.72 5.71 -3.08
N HIS A 287 -15.56 5.14 -2.71
CA HIS A 287 -15.29 4.59 -1.37
C HIS A 287 -14.53 5.55 -0.44
N ALA A 288 -14.32 6.80 -0.86
CA ALA A 288 -13.60 7.82 -0.12
C ALA A 288 -14.02 7.96 1.35
N ASN A 289 -15.33 7.99 1.59
CA ASN A 289 -15.93 8.16 2.92
C ASN A 289 -15.65 6.98 3.87
N GLN A 290 -15.29 5.82 3.33
CA GLN A 290 -14.88 4.64 4.10
C GLN A 290 -13.36 4.56 4.21
N GLN A 291 -12.65 4.86 3.11
CA GLN A 291 -11.19 4.74 3.04
C GLN A 291 -10.47 5.82 3.85
N TRP A 292 -10.89 7.09 3.73
CA TRP A 292 -10.20 8.17 4.41
C TRP A 292 -10.16 8.04 5.95
N PRO A 293 -11.26 7.69 6.64
CA PRO A 293 -11.23 7.48 8.08
C PRO A 293 -10.73 6.07 8.49
N ALA A 294 -10.50 5.15 7.55
CA ALA A 294 -10.08 3.79 7.85
C ALA A 294 -8.82 3.80 8.74
N ASP A 295 -8.82 3.05 9.84
CA ASP A 295 -7.71 2.93 10.79
C ASP A 295 -7.06 4.24 11.25
N GLY A 296 -7.80 5.35 11.20
CA GLY A 296 -7.31 6.67 11.59
C GLY A 296 -6.33 7.32 10.60
N ILE A 297 -6.36 6.93 9.32
CA ILE A 297 -5.50 7.54 8.29
C ILE A 297 -5.68 9.07 8.21
N ASN A 298 -6.91 9.56 8.25
CA ASN A 298 -7.22 10.98 8.33
C ASN A 298 -6.62 11.67 9.59
N TRP A 299 -6.56 10.97 10.73
CA TRP A 299 -5.98 11.51 11.96
C TRP A 299 -4.46 11.61 11.87
N PHE A 300 -3.78 10.57 11.38
CA PHE A 300 -2.34 10.62 11.16
C PHE A 300 -1.94 11.70 10.13
N TYR A 301 -2.75 11.86 9.07
CA TYR A 301 -2.60 12.97 8.13
C TYR A 301 -2.72 14.34 8.83
N ARG A 302 -3.76 14.53 9.65
CA ARG A 302 -3.99 15.78 10.38
C ARG A 302 -2.85 16.09 11.34
N GLU A 303 -2.31 15.08 12.01
CA GLU A 303 -1.16 15.23 12.89
C GLU A 303 0.08 15.70 12.11
N LEU A 304 0.41 15.04 10.99
CA LEU A 304 1.50 15.47 10.12
C LEU A 304 1.32 16.92 9.64
N PHE A 305 0.12 17.26 9.17
CA PHE A 305 -0.19 18.60 8.67
C PHE A 305 -0.04 19.65 9.79
N TRP A 306 -0.55 19.35 10.98
CA TRP A 306 -0.48 20.22 12.15
C TRP A 306 0.97 20.43 12.63
N GLN A 307 1.74 19.36 12.77
CA GLN A 307 3.14 19.45 13.18
C GLN A 307 3.99 20.21 12.15
N LEU A 308 3.70 20.04 10.85
CA LEU A 308 4.31 20.86 9.82
C LEU A 308 3.98 22.35 9.99
N CYS A 309 2.73 22.68 10.33
CA CYS A 309 2.35 24.08 10.62
C CYS A 309 3.12 24.65 11.82
N LEU A 310 3.23 23.88 12.91
CA LEU A 310 3.93 24.31 14.12
C LEU A 310 5.43 24.50 13.89
N GLY A 311 6.08 23.56 13.20
CA GLY A 311 7.54 23.59 13.01
C GLY A 311 8.01 24.45 11.84
N TYR A 312 7.21 24.57 10.78
CA TYR A 312 7.67 25.08 9.48
C TYR A 312 6.81 26.21 8.90
N GLY A 313 5.82 26.71 9.65
CA GLY A 313 4.97 27.84 9.26
C GLY A 313 3.76 27.41 8.43
N ASN A 314 3.05 28.33 7.79
CA ASN A 314 1.80 27.99 7.11
C ASN A 314 2.04 27.30 5.75
N PRO A 315 1.12 26.41 5.31
CA PRO A 315 1.14 25.85 3.97
C PRO A 315 0.62 26.86 2.95
N LYS A 316 1.16 26.82 1.72
CA LYS A 316 0.68 27.58 0.57
C LYS A 316 0.64 26.69 -0.67
N ILE A 317 -0.39 26.84 -1.49
CA ILE A 317 -0.48 26.21 -2.80
C ILE A 317 0.55 26.86 -3.73
N TRP A 318 1.50 26.07 -4.24
CA TRP A 318 2.53 26.52 -5.17
C TRP A 318 2.15 26.23 -6.62
N THR A 319 1.61 25.04 -6.87
CA THR A 319 1.14 24.58 -8.17
C THR A 319 -0.23 23.98 -7.96
N LYS A 320 -1.14 24.17 -8.91
CA LYS A 320 -2.47 23.58 -8.91
C LYS A 320 -2.63 22.72 -10.16
N ALA A 321 -3.17 21.51 -9.99
CA ALA A 321 -3.60 20.69 -11.11
C ALA A 321 -4.77 21.38 -11.83
N GLU A 322 -4.79 21.35 -13.16
CA GLU A 322 -5.95 21.85 -13.92
C GLU A 322 -7.04 20.77 -13.88
N ALA A 323 -8.28 21.17 -13.54
CA ALA A 323 -9.42 20.27 -13.63
C ALA A 323 -9.97 20.36 -15.06
N ASP A 324 -9.88 19.28 -15.81
CA ASP A 324 -10.61 19.09 -17.07
C ASP A 324 -12.13 18.92 -16.83
#